data_AF-A0A7V3UKA4-F1
#
_entry.id   AF-A0A7V3UKA4-F1
#
_cell.length_a   1.000
_cell.length_b   1.000
_cell.length_c   1.000
_cell.angle_alpha   90.00
_cell.angle_beta   90.00
_cell.angle_gamma   90.00
#
_symmetry.space_group_name_H-M   'P 1'
#
loop_
_entity.id
_entity.type
_entity.pdbx_description
1 polymer ?
#
loop_
_entity_poly.entity_id
_entity_poly.type
_entity_poly.pdbx_seq_one_letter_code
_entity_poly.pdbx_strand_id
1 'polypeptide(L)'
;MKEIVDEKTVVLVIHWIAIIAPILGLLIGFGVGKIRHQVKSDTVKGLVIGSFGILNWVMWHVYDRITNHYGLDTVKNLVVNLIVFIVVGMLVGIVLGIFWKKDSVEK
;
A
#
# COMPACT_ATOMS: atom_id res chain seq x y z
N MET A 1 -13.06 -8.69 28.02
CA MET A 1 -13.91 -8.83 26.82
C MET A 1 -13.15 -9.73 25.86
N LYS A 2 -13.79 -10.76 25.27
CA LYS A 2 -13.15 -11.57 24.21
C LYS A 2 -12.94 -10.63 23.01
N GLU A 3 -11.70 -10.24 22.74
CA GLU A 3 -11.36 -9.55 21.51
C GLU A 3 -11.73 -10.46 20.33
N ILE A 4 -12.55 -9.93 19.42
CA ILE A 4 -13.01 -10.66 18.22
C ILE A 4 -11.82 -10.91 17.28
N VAL A 5 -10.74 -10.10 17.39
CA VAL A 5 -9.46 -10.28 16.73
C VAL A 5 -8.35 -9.79 17.65
N ASP A 6 -7.37 -10.65 17.95
CA ASP A 6 -6.16 -10.30 18.70
C ASP A 6 -5.30 -9.33 17.87
N GLU A 7 -4.90 -8.21 18.47
CA GLU A 7 -4.07 -7.16 17.84
C GLU A 7 -2.81 -7.75 17.22
N LYS A 8 -2.21 -8.74 17.88
CA LYS A 8 -1.02 -9.44 17.40
C LYS A 8 -1.27 -10.16 16.08
N THR A 9 -2.47 -10.71 15.90
CA THR A 9 -2.87 -11.38 14.66
C THR A 9 -2.97 -10.36 13.52
N VAL A 10 -3.51 -9.17 13.77
CA VAL A 10 -3.63 -8.13 12.74
C VAL A 10 -2.26 -7.59 12.33
N VAL A 11 -1.38 -7.34 13.31
CA VAL A 11 0.01 -6.93 13.05
C VAL A 11 0.73 -7.99 12.20
N LEU A 12 0.57 -9.27 12.54
CA LEU A 12 1.21 -10.37 11.82
C LEU A 12 0.72 -10.47 10.37
N VAL A 13 -0.59 -10.36 10.15
CA VAL A 13 -1.19 -10.37 8.79
C VAL A 13 -0.69 -9.19 7.96
N ILE A 14 -0.67 -7.99 8.53
CA ILE A 14 -0.21 -6.79 7.81
C ILE A 14 1.28 -6.87 7.49
N HIS A 15 2.08 -7.42 8.39
CA HIS A 15 3.50 -7.68 8.14
C HIS A 15 3.69 -8.66 6.98
N TRP A 16 2.91 -9.75 6.94
CA TRP A 16 2.93 -10.69 5.83
C TRP A 16 2.50 -10.05 4.51
N ILE A 17 1.46 -9.22 4.51
CA ILE A 17 1.03 -8.45 3.33
C ILE A 17 2.15 -7.51 2.86
N ALA A 18 2.87 -6.87 3.80
CA ALA A 18 3.99 -5.98 3.50
C ALA A 18 5.12 -6.66 2.73
N ILE A 19 5.37 -7.94 3.02
CA ILE A 19 6.44 -8.73 2.42
C ILE A 19 5.95 -9.45 1.16
N ILE A 20 4.76 -10.05 1.22
CA ILE A 20 4.23 -10.88 0.13
C ILE A 20 3.78 -10.02 -1.05
N ALA A 21 3.15 -8.87 -0.82
CA ALA A 21 2.67 -8.02 -1.90
C ALA A 21 3.78 -7.50 -2.84
N PRO A 22 4.95 -7.03 -2.39
CA PRO A 22 6.04 -6.63 -3.29
C PRO A 22 6.63 -7.81 -4.06
N ILE A 23 6.72 -8.99 -3.43
CA ILE A 23 7.19 -10.21 -4.10
C ILE A 23 6.20 -10.64 -5.19
N LEU A 24 4.91 -10.69 -4.88
CA LEU A 24 3.87 -11.03 -5.85
C LEU A 24 3.78 -9.98 -6.97
N GLY A 25 3.88 -8.69 -6.65
CA GLY A 25 3.89 -7.61 -7.62
C GLY A 25 5.04 -7.74 -8.61
N LEU A 26 6.25 -8.06 -8.12
CA LEU A 26 7.41 -8.36 -8.95
C LEU A 26 7.19 -9.58 -9.86
N LEU A 27 6.70 -10.69 -9.31
CA LEU A 27 6.46 -11.93 -10.06
C LEU A 27 5.40 -11.75 -11.15
N ILE A 28 4.30 -11.07 -10.82
CA ILE A 28 3.22 -10.78 -11.77
C ILE A 28 3.70 -9.79 -12.84
N GLY A 29 4.40 -8.72 -12.45
CA GLY A 29 4.97 -7.75 -13.39
C GLY A 29 5.97 -8.37 -14.37
N PHE A 30 6.83 -9.26 -13.87
CA PHE A 30 7.77 -10.00 -14.70
C PHE A 30 7.07 -10.98 -15.66
N GLY A 31 6.05 -11.72 -15.17
CA GLY A 31 5.26 -12.65 -15.98
C GLY A 31 4.49 -11.95 -17.10
N VAL A 32 3.81 -10.84 -16.78
CA VAL A 32 3.08 -10.03 -17.77
C VAL A 32 4.05 -9.39 -18.78
N GLY A 33 5.19 -8.87 -18.30
CA GLY A 33 6.22 -8.28 -19.16
C GLY A 33 6.87 -9.26 -20.12
N LYS A 34 7.01 -10.53 -19.72
CA LYS A 34 7.49 -11.61 -20.60
C LYS A 34 6.50 -11.92 -21.73
N ILE A 35 5.20 -11.87 -21.45
CA ILE A 35 4.14 -12.08 -22.45
C ILE A 35 4.05 -10.91 -23.43
N ARG A 36 4.27 -9.67 -22.95
CA ARG A 36 4.15 -8.43 -23.75
C ARG A 36 5.47 -7.97 -24.38
N HIS A 37 6.56 -8.71 -24.23
CA HIS A 37 7.93 -8.33 -24.63
C HIS A 37 8.44 -7.00 -24.04
N GLN A 38 7.78 -6.45 -23.02
CA GLN A 38 8.14 -5.19 -22.34
C GLN A 38 8.52 -5.42 -20.88
N VAL A 39 9.40 -6.41 -20.65
CA VAL A 39 9.79 -6.89 -19.31
C VAL A 39 10.25 -5.76 -18.39
N LYS A 40 10.99 -4.76 -18.88
CA LYS A 40 11.48 -3.65 -18.06
C LYS A 40 10.36 -2.74 -17.55
N SER A 41 9.42 -2.32 -18.40
CA SER A 41 8.31 -1.42 -18.00
C SER A 41 7.31 -2.15 -17.09
N ASP A 42 6.94 -3.38 -17.45
CA ASP A 42 5.93 -4.14 -16.69
C ASP A 42 6.47 -4.68 -15.35
N THR A 43 7.78 -4.95 -15.23
CA THR A 43 8.39 -5.30 -13.93
C THR A 43 8.41 -4.10 -12.98
N VAL A 44 8.72 -2.89 -13.48
CA VAL A 44 8.69 -1.67 -12.66
C VAL A 44 7.26 -1.38 -12.19
N LYS A 45 6.26 -1.51 -13.08
CA LYS A 45 4.84 -1.37 -12.69
C LYS A 45 4.42 -2.39 -11.65
N GLY A 46 4.82 -3.65 -11.84
CA GLY A 46 4.57 -4.71 -10.87
C GLY A 46 5.20 -4.44 -9.50
N LEU A 47 6.42 -3.91 -9.48
CA LEU A 47 7.11 -3.54 -8.24
C LEU A 47 6.44 -2.34 -7.56
N VAL A 48 6.04 -1.31 -8.32
CA VAL A 48 5.30 -0.15 -7.80
C VAL A 48 3.96 -0.59 -7.21
N ILE A 49 3.20 -1.46 -7.90
CA ILE A 49 1.94 -2.00 -7.37
C ILE A 49 2.21 -2.87 -6.14
N GLY A 50 3.22 -3.73 -6.17
CA GLY A 50 3.57 -4.58 -5.03
C GLY A 50 4.04 -3.79 -3.80
N SER A 51 4.66 -2.63 -4.00
CA SER A 51 5.08 -1.74 -2.91
C SER A 51 3.91 -1.14 -2.11
N PHE A 52 2.66 -1.25 -2.61
CA PHE A 52 1.49 -0.94 -1.79
C PHE A 52 1.38 -1.78 -0.53
N GLY A 53 1.89 -3.02 -0.51
CA GLY A 53 1.88 -3.79 0.74
C GLY A 53 2.76 -3.14 1.81
N ILE A 54 3.92 -2.62 1.41
CA ILE A 54 4.81 -1.88 2.31
C ILE A 54 4.14 -0.59 2.76
N LEU A 55 3.48 0.13 1.83
CA LEU A 55 2.73 1.33 2.16
C LEU A 55 1.60 1.04 3.17
N ASN A 56 0.89 -0.07 3.00
CA ASN A 56 -0.16 -0.50 3.92
C ASN A 56 0.39 -0.78 5.32
N TRP A 57 1.58 -1.37 5.42
CA TRP A 57 2.27 -1.58 6.70
C TRP A 57 2.66 -0.25 7.37
N VAL A 58 3.17 0.71 6.61
CA VAL A 58 3.45 2.06 7.13
C VAL A 58 2.17 2.73 7.62
N MET A 59 1.08 2.65 6.86
CA MET A 59 -0.22 3.19 7.27
C MET A 59 -0.72 2.55 8.57
N TRP A 60 -0.59 1.24 8.70
CA TRP A 60 -0.95 0.54 9.93
C TRP A 60 -0.15 1.05 11.14
N HIS A 61 1.15 1.25 10.98
CA HIS A 61 1.99 1.74 12.07
C HIS A 61 1.65 3.19 12.46
N VAL A 62 1.29 4.02 11.48
CA VAL A 62 0.79 5.38 11.71
C VAL A 62 -0.56 5.34 12.43
N TYR A 63 -1.49 4.51 11.98
CA TYR A 63 -2.80 4.30 12.60
C TYR A 63 -2.66 3.86 14.06
N ASP A 64 -1.80 2.89 14.33
CA ASP A 64 -1.57 2.35 15.66
C ASP A 64 -0.97 3.41 16.59
N ARG A 65 -0.02 4.21 16.10
CA ARG A 65 0.55 5.36 16.84
C ARG A 65 -0.49 6.43 17.17
N ILE A 66 -1.36 6.77 16.21
CA ILE A 66 -2.43 7.77 16.43
C ILE A 66 -3.44 7.22 17.44
N THR A 67 -3.84 5.96 17.29
CA THR A 67 -4.82 5.29 18.13
C THR A 67 -4.33 5.16 19.57
N ASN A 68 -3.05 4.83 19.77
CA ASN A 68 -2.41 4.80 21.09
C ASN A 68 -2.34 6.19 21.76
N HIS A 69 -2.30 7.27 20.99
CA HIS A 69 -2.21 8.64 21.53
C HIS A 69 -3.59 9.26 21.81
N TYR A 70 -4.57 9.06 20.92
CA TYR A 70 -5.90 9.70 21.01
C TYR A 70 -7.00 8.79 21.54
N GLY A 71 -6.77 7.48 21.65
CA GLY A 71 -7.79 6.49 22.00
C GLY A 71 -8.71 6.15 20.81
N LEU A 72 -9.22 4.91 20.78
CA LEU A 72 -10.09 4.40 19.71
C LEU A 72 -11.38 5.20 19.55
N ASP A 73 -11.97 5.69 20.66
CA ASP A 73 -13.32 6.26 20.68
C ASP A 73 -13.39 7.77 20.42
N THR A 74 -12.26 8.42 20.13
CA THR A 74 -12.22 9.87 19.94
C THR A 74 -12.50 10.23 18.48
N VAL A 75 -13.46 11.13 18.23
CA VAL A 75 -13.74 11.69 16.89
C VAL A 75 -12.49 12.28 16.23
N LYS A 76 -11.55 12.80 17.03
CA LYS A 76 -10.24 13.28 16.58
C LYS A 76 -9.42 12.17 15.91
N ASN A 77 -9.43 10.94 16.44
CA ASN A 77 -8.74 9.80 15.82
C ASN A 77 -9.30 9.53 14.42
N LEU A 78 -10.63 9.54 14.29
CA LEU A 78 -11.31 9.35 13.02
C LEU A 78 -10.93 10.43 11.99
N VAL A 79 -10.93 11.70 12.39
CA VAL A 79 -10.57 12.82 11.51
C VAL A 79 -9.11 12.76 11.09
N VAL A 80 -8.18 12.44 12.01
CA VAL A 80 -6.76 12.32 11.67
C VAL A 80 -6.54 11.16 10.70
N ASN A 81 -7.14 9.99 10.95
CA ASN A 81 -7.04 8.86 10.02
C ASN A 81 -7.62 9.19 8.64
N LEU A 82 -8.74 9.91 8.59
CA LEU A 82 -9.33 10.36 7.33
C LEU A 82 -8.38 11.28 6.56
N ILE A 83 -7.78 12.27 7.24
CA ILE A 83 -6.81 13.18 6.63
C ILE A 83 -5.59 12.41 6.11
N VAL A 84 -5.05 11.48 6.91
CA VAL A 84 -3.90 10.64 6.50
C VAL A 84 -4.27 9.83 5.25
N PHE A 85 -5.44 9.18 5.21
CA PHE A 85 -5.87 8.43 4.04
C PHE A 85 -6.04 9.30 2.79
N ILE A 86 -6.62 10.50 2.93
CA ILE A 86 -6.78 11.44 1.81
C ILE A 86 -5.41 11.85 1.28
N VAL A 87 -4.48 12.25 2.16
CA VAL A 87 -3.15 12.71 1.76
C VAL A 87 -2.34 11.58 1.11
N VAL A 88 -2.31 10.40 1.73
CA VAL A 88 -1.60 9.23 1.19
C VAL A 88 -2.21 8.81 -0.15
N GLY A 89 -3.54 8.70 -0.23
CA GLY A 89 -4.24 8.35 -1.46
C GLY A 89 -3.98 9.34 -2.59
N MET A 90 -3.93 10.64 -2.28
CA MET A 90 -3.61 11.67 -3.26
C MET A 90 -2.16 11.55 -3.75
N LEU A 91 -1.18 11.41 -2.86
CA LEU A 91 0.22 11.25 -3.24
C LEU A 91 0.44 10.01 -4.11
N VAL A 92 -0.15 8.89 -3.72
CA VAL A 92 -0.06 7.65 -4.47
C VAL A 92 -0.74 7.76 -5.83
N GLY A 93 -1.92 8.37 -5.89
CA GLY A 93 -2.64 8.63 -7.14
C GLY A 93 -1.86 9.53 -8.09
N ILE A 94 -1.19 10.56 -7.56
CA ILE A 94 -0.32 11.44 -8.34
C ILE A 94 0.88 10.66 -8.89
N VAL A 95 1.57 9.88 -8.04
CA VAL A 95 2.73 9.08 -8.44
C VAL A 95 2.32 8.11 -9.55
N LEU A 96 1.26 7.32 -9.35
CA LEU A 96 0.74 6.40 -10.37
C LEU A 96 0.32 7.13 -11.65
N GLY A 97 -0.34 8.29 -11.53
CA GLY A 97 -0.75 9.10 -12.68
C GLY A 97 0.44 9.60 -13.50
N ILE A 98 1.53 10.02 -12.84
CA ILE A 98 2.77 10.42 -13.53
C ILE A 98 3.41 9.22 -14.22
N PHE A 99 3.48 8.06 -13.55
CA PHE A 99 4.04 6.84 -14.13
C PHE A 99 3.25 6.35 -15.35
N TRP A 100 1.91 6.36 -15.29
CA TRP A 100 1.08 5.93 -16.42
C TRP A 100 1.05 6.93 -17.58
N LYS A 101 1.11 8.23 -17.29
CA LYS A 101 1.21 9.25 -18.33
C LYS A 101 2.51 9.11 -19.13
N LYS A 102 3.59 8.65 -18.50
CA LYS A 102 4.88 8.42 -19.17
C LYS A 102 4.81 7.34 -20.24
N ASP A 103 4.08 6.24 -20.02
CA ASP A 103 3.90 5.20 -21.04
C ASP A 103 2.99 5.62 -22.21
N SER A 104 2.18 6.67 -22.02
CA SER A 104 1.21 7.13 -23.03
C SER A 104 1.82 8.13 -24.02
N VAL A 105 2.99 8.70 -23.73
CA VAL A 105 3.67 9.71 -24.55
C VAL A 105 4.76 9.07 -25.46
N GLU A 106 5.13 7.81 -25.23
CA GLU A 106 6.12 7.06 -26.02
C GLU A 106 5.48 6.13 -27.08
N LYS A 107 4.22 6.41 -27.47
CA LYS A 107 3.57 5.83 -28.65
C LYS A 107 3.41 6.89 -29.72
#